data_AF-A0A2V7LBI2-F1
#
_entry.id   AF-A0A2V7LBI2-F1
#
_cell.length_a   1.000
_cell.length_b   1.000
_cell.length_c   1.000
_cell.angle_alpha   90.00
_cell.angle_beta   90.00
_cell.angle_gamma   90.00
#
_symmetry.space_group_name_H-M   'P 1'
#
loop_
_entity.id
_entity.type
_entity.pdbx_description
1 polymer ?
#
loop_
_entity_poly.entity_id
_entity_poly.type
_entity_poly.pdbx_seq_one_letter_code
_entity_poly.pdbx_strand_id
1 'polypeptide(L)'
;MSPSGQVAGVAPGSTTITATSEGKSSSATITVTTIPVASVAISPATASLQVGQTVQLTATPKDSAGSTLTGRTVTWTSSNTSVAIVSPSGQVSGVTP
;
A
#
# COMPACT_ATOMS: atom_id res chain seq x y z
N MET A 1 -16.85 -24.64 27.80
CA MET A 1 -16.05 -23.50 27.29
C MET A 1 -15.85 -23.73 25.81
N SER A 2 -16.47 -22.94 24.95
CA SER A 2 -16.32 -23.07 23.50
C SER A 2 -15.04 -22.34 23.11
N PRO A 3 -13.99 -22.99 22.58
CA PRO A 3 -12.86 -22.27 22.02
C PRO A 3 -13.35 -21.66 20.70
N SER A 4 -13.78 -20.40 20.72
CA SER A 4 -14.12 -19.67 19.51
C SER A 4 -12.84 -19.53 18.68
N GLY A 5 -12.75 -20.32 17.60
CA GLY A 5 -11.64 -20.29 16.66
C GLY A 5 -11.67 -19.01 15.83
N GLN A 6 -11.15 -17.92 16.38
CA GLN A 6 -11.01 -16.66 15.67
C GLN A 6 -9.72 -16.70 14.85
N VAL A 7 -9.84 -16.64 13.53
CA VAL A 7 -8.72 -16.55 12.59
C VAL A 7 -8.52 -15.09 12.20
N ALA A 8 -7.34 -14.55 12.45
CA ALA A 8 -6.94 -13.21 11.98
C ALA A 8 -5.96 -13.35 10.81
N GLY A 9 -6.33 -12.80 9.65
CA GLY A 9 -5.42 -12.72 8.51
C GLY A 9 -4.35 -11.66 8.76
N VAL A 10 -3.08 -12.06 8.77
CA VAL A 10 -1.95 -11.14 9.01
C VAL A 10 -1.33 -10.66 7.70
N ALA A 11 -1.22 -11.55 6.71
CA ALA A 11 -0.63 -11.25 5.43
C ALA A 11 -1.30 -12.07 4.32
N PRO A 12 -1.25 -11.61 3.06
CA PRO A 12 -1.72 -12.36 1.91
C PRO A 12 -0.98 -13.69 1.79
N GLY A 13 -1.70 -14.78 1.57
CA GLY A 13 -1.15 -16.12 1.52
C GLY A 13 -2.21 -17.17 1.80
N SER A 14 -1.91 -18.42 1.44
CA SER A 14 -2.73 -19.57 1.81
C SER A 14 -2.13 -20.23 3.05
N THR A 15 -2.95 -20.46 4.05
CA THR A 15 -2.56 -21.20 5.26
C THR A 15 -3.60 -22.28 5.59
N THR A 16 -3.16 -23.34 6.25
CA THR A 16 -4.03 -24.43 6.67
C THR A 16 -4.17 -24.39 8.19
N ILE A 17 -5.41 -24.30 8.66
CA ILE A 17 -5.76 -24.32 10.08
C ILE A 17 -6.21 -25.73 10.44
N THR A 18 -5.54 -26.37 11.39
CA THR A 18 -5.87 -27.73 11.85
C THR A 18 -6.56 -27.68 13.21
N ALA A 19 -7.76 -28.26 13.29
CA ALA A 19 -8.47 -28.50 14.54
C ALA A 19 -8.24 -29.96 14.97
N THR A 20 -7.89 -30.18 16.24
CA THR A 20 -7.68 -31.51 16.81
C THR A 20 -8.56 -31.71 18.05
N SER A 21 -9.25 -32.85 18.13
CA SER A 21 -10.02 -33.26 19.30
C SER A 21 -9.90 -34.77 19.49
N GLU A 22 -9.45 -35.20 20.67
CA GLU A 22 -9.36 -36.62 21.08
C GLU A 22 -8.73 -37.53 19.99
N GLY A 23 -7.62 -37.08 19.40
CA GLY A 23 -6.90 -37.82 18.35
C GLY A 23 -7.50 -37.73 16.94
N LYS A 24 -8.67 -37.08 16.77
CA LYS A 24 -9.24 -36.76 15.45
C LYS A 24 -8.81 -35.37 15.03
N SER A 25 -8.37 -35.22 13.79
CA SER A 25 -7.99 -33.93 13.21
C SER A 25 -8.82 -33.62 11.98
N SER A 26 -9.08 -32.34 11.74
CA SER A 26 -9.63 -31.82 10.50
C SER A 26 -8.96 -30.49 10.16
N SER A 27 -8.76 -30.22 8.88
CA SER A 27 -8.06 -29.04 8.40
C SER A 27 -8.94 -28.18 7.50
N ALA A 28 -8.87 -26.86 7.66
CA ALA A 28 -9.47 -25.88 6.77
C ALA A 28 -8.39 -25.03 6.11
N THR A 29 -8.49 -24.81 4.79
CA THR A 29 -7.58 -23.93 4.06
C THR A 29 -8.17 -22.53 4.01
N ILE A 30 -7.42 -21.54 4.50
CA ILE A 30 -7.79 -20.13 4.47
C ILE A 30 -6.84 -19.41 3.51
N THR A 31 -7.42 -18.77 2.50
CA THR A 31 -6.68 -17.90 1.56
C THR A 31 -6.92 -16.45 1.94
N VAL A 32 -5.85 -15.75 2.32
CA VAL A 32 -5.86 -14.30 2.51
C VAL A 32 -5.42 -13.66 1.21
N THR A 33 -6.30 -12.86 0.60
CA THR A 33 -6.00 -12.14 -0.65
C THR A 33 -5.60 -10.69 -0.37
N THR A 34 -4.65 -10.16 -1.13
CA THR A 34 -4.45 -8.71 -1.20
C THR A 34 -5.61 -8.07 -1.95
N ILE A 35 -6.13 -6.97 -1.41
CA ILE A 35 -6.99 -6.08 -2.20
C ILE A 35 -6.10 -5.41 -3.26
N PRO A 36 -6.40 -5.57 -4.56
CA PRO A 36 -5.61 -4.93 -5.61
C PRO A 36 -5.76 -3.39 -5.56
N VAL A 37 -4.72 -2.68 -5.98
CA VAL A 37 -4.80 -1.22 -6.15
C VAL A 37 -5.60 -0.94 -7.42
N ALA A 38 -6.71 -0.22 -7.29
CA ALA A 38 -7.54 0.19 -8.43
C ALA A 38 -7.22 1.60 -8.91
N SER A 39 -6.82 2.50 -8.01
CA SER A 39 -6.42 3.87 -8.36
C SER A 39 -5.36 4.41 -7.40
N VAL A 40 -4.65 5.48 -7.81
CA VAL A 40 -3.71 6.20 -6.95
C VAL A 40 -4.07 7.68 -6.98
N ALA A 41 -4.38 8.26 -5.83
CA ALA A 41 -4.67 9.67 -5.70
C ALA A 41 -3.40 10.42 -5.26
N ILE A 42 -3.04 11.50 -5.94
CA ILE A 42 -1.89 12.34 -5.60
C ILE A 42 -2.38 13.66 -5.02
N SER A 43 -1.79 14.10 -3.89
CA SER A 43 -2.07 15.40 -3.28
C SER A 43 -0.78 16.12 -2.88
N PRO A 44 -0.63 17.42 -3.21
CA PRO A 44 -1.49 18.18 -4.12
C PRO A 44 -1.38 17.70 -5.58
N ALA A 45 -2.47 17.81 -6.36
CA ALA A 45 -2.46 17.42 -7.78
C ALA A 45 -1.62 18.37 -8.65
N THR A 46 -1.54 19.64 -8.23
CA THR A 46 -0.71 20.68 -8.84
C THR A 46 -0.02 21.48 -7.74
N ALA A 47 1.27 21.73 -7.90
CA ALA A 47 2.04 22.61 -7.02
C ALA A 47 2.93 23.50 -7.87
N SER A 48 3.03 24.78 -7.49
CA SER A 48 3.98 25.72 -8.07
C SER A 48 5.12 25.90 -7.10
N LEU A 49 6.36 25.67 -7.57
CA LEU A 49 7.56 25.80 -6.76
C LEU A 49 8.46 26.86 -7.36
N GLN A 50 9.09 27.64 -6.48
CA GLN A 50 10.25 28.43 -6.86
C GLN A 50 11.48 27.53 -6.99
N VAL A 51 12.42 27.96 -7.82
CA VAL A 51 13.70 27.27 -8.00
C VAL A 51 14.41 27.14 -6.65
N GLY A 52 14.91 25.93 -6.35
CA GLY A 52 15.55 25.60 -5.07
C GLY A 52 14.59 25.25 -3.92
N GLN A 53 13.28 25.40 -4.10
CA GLN A 53 12.29 24.98 -3.10
C GLN A 53 11.94 23.49 -3.24
N THR A 54 11.29 22.96 -2.21
CA THR A 54 10.76 21.59 -2.20
C THR A 54 9.28 21.53 -1.84
N VAL A 55 8.57 20.55 -2.36
CA VAL A 55 7.18 20.24 -2.02
C VAL A 55 7.05 18.75 -1.76
N GLN A 56 6.21 18.41 -0.80
CA GLN A 56 5.89 17.02 -0.51
C GLN A 56 4.63 16.64 -1.29
N LEU A 57 4.75 15.64 -2.16
CA LEU A 57 3.60 14.96 -2.75
C LEU A 57 3.28 13.72 -1.91
N THR A 58 1.99 13.46 -1.75
CA THR A 58 1.48 12.25 -1.11
C THR A 58 0.70 11.45 -2.15
N ALA A 59 1.11 10.22 -2.39
CA ALA A 59 0.36 9.28 -3.20
C ALA A 59 -0.39 8.31 -2.28
N THR A 60 -1.70 8.22 -2.47
CA THR A 60 -2.60 7.38 -1.71
C THR A 60 -3.22 6.35 -2.65
N PRO A 61 -2.69 5.11 -2.66
CA PRO A 61 -3.30 3.99 -3.38
C PRO A 61 -4.67 3.68 -2.77
N LYS A 62 -5.66 3.41 -3.63
CA LYS A 62 -7.03 3.08 -3.26
C LYS A 62 -7.52 1.83 -3.97
N ASP A 63 -8.39 1.09 -3.31
CA ASP A 63 -9.09 -0.04 -3.93
C ASP A 63 -10.27 0.41 -4.81
N SER A 64 -10.95 -0.55 -5.43
CA SER A 64 -12.11 -0.29 -6.29
C SER A 64 -13.31 0.30 -5.54
N ALA A 65 -13.34 0.17 -4.21
CA ALA A 65 -14.35 0.75 -3.34
C ALA A 65 -13.95 2.15 -2.82
N GLY A 66 -12.75 2.63 -3.14
CA GLY A 66 -12.21 3.92 -2.70
C GLY A 66 -11.51 3.90 -1.33
N SER A 67 -11.37 2.74 -0.69
CA SER A 67 -10.64 2.61 0.58
C SER A 67 -9.15 2.74 0.35
N THR A 68 -8.46 3.37 1.31
CA THR A 68 -7.02 3.57 1.24
C THR A 68 -6.26 2.25 1.50
N LEU A 69 -5.26 2.00 0.67
CA LEU A 69 -4.42 0.80 0.75
C LEU A 69 -3.04 1.21 1.29
N THR A 70 -2.65 0.60 2.41
CA THR A 70 -1.34 0.79 3.03
C THR A 70 -0.36 -0.32 2.63
N GLY A 71 0.93 -0.10 2.89
CA GLY A 71 1.99 -1.09 2.57
C GLY A 71 2.19 -1.31 1.08
N ARG A 72 1.85 -0.31 0.25
CA ARG A 72 2.07 -0.36 -1.21
C ARG A 72 3.28 0.47 -1.58
N THR A 73 4.13 -0.10 -2.39
CA THR A 73 5.27 0.60 -2.97
C THR A 73 4.77 1.60 -3.99
N VAL A 74 5.12 2.88 -3.80
CA VAL A 74 4.88 3.95 -4.77
C VAL A 74 6.21 4.31 -5.41
N THR A 75 6.23 4.37 -6.74
CA THR A 75 7.39 4.83 -7.52
C THR A 75 7.08 6.17 -8.16
N TRP A 76 7.93 7.15 -7.90
CA TRP A 76 7.82 8.48 -8.49
C TRP A 76 8.79 8.63 -9.66
N THR A 77 8.35 9.33 -10.70
CA THR A 77 9.19 9.71 -11.84
C THR A 77 8.93 11.16 -12.20
N SER A 78 9.95 11.87 -12.66
CA SER A 78 9.83 13.21 -13.20
C SER A 78 10.03 13.14 -14.71
N SER A 79 9.15 13.80 -15.48
CA SER A 79 9.29 13.90 -16.94
C SER A 79 10.46 14.80 -17.34
N ASN A 80 10.87 15.72 -16.46
CA ASN A 80 11.98 16.64 -16.71
C ASN A 80 12.80 16.83 -15.42
N THR A 81 13.84 16.02 -15.28
CA THR A 81 14.76 16.07 -14.13
C THR A 81 15.66 17.30 -14.12
N SER A 82 15.76 18.05 -15.24
CA SER A 82 16.45 19.34 -15.28
C SER A 82 15.58 20.52 -14.86
N VAL A 83 14.30 20.28 -14.53
CA VAL A 83 13.39 21.28 -13.95
C VAL A 83 12.98 20.89 -12.53
N ALA A 84 12.64 19.62 -12.32
CA ALA A 84 12.30 19.12 -10.99
C ALA A 84 12.69 17.66 -10.81
N ILE A 85 13.27 17.34 -9.66
CA ILE A 85 13.62 15.98 -9.25
C ILE A 85 12.63 15.54 -8.17
N VAL A 86 12.17 14.29 -8.24
CA VAL A 86 11.30 13.70 -7.22
C VAL A 86 12.02 12.56 -6.50
N SER A 87 11.99 12.57 -5.17
CA SER A 87 12.56 11.50 -4.35
C SER A 87 11.61 10.30 -4.27
N PRO A 88 12.10 9.11 -3.88
CA PRO A 88 11.25 7.95 -3.61
C PRO A 88 10.19 8.20 -2.52
N SER A 89 10.42 9.15 -1.61
CA SER A 89 9.43 9.56 -0.61
C SER A 89 8.39 10.54 -1.13
N GLY A 90 8.43 10.94 -2.41
CA GLY A 90 7.50 11.90 -3.01
C GLY A 90 7.88 13.36 -2.80
N GLN A 91 9.10 13.65 -2.33
CA GLN A 91 9.58 15.03 -2.21
C GLN A 91 10.07 15.52 -3.56
N VAL A 92 9.40 16.52 -4.12
CA VAL A 92 9.79 17.18 -5.36
C VAL A 92 10.64 18.40 -5.03
N SER A 93 11.79 18.53 -5.69
CA SER A 93 12.69 19.68 -5.57
C SER A 93 12.87 20.33 -6.93
N GLY A 94 12.67 21.65 -7.01
CA GLY A 94 12.97 22.42 -8.21
C GLY A 94 14.47 22.61 -8.34
N VAL A 95 15.06 22.14 -9.44
CA VAL A 95 16.51 22.28 -9.64
C VAL A 95 16.88 23.71 -10.04
N THR A 96 17.98 24.18 -9.47
CA THR A 96 18.65 25.42 -9.88
C THR A 96 19.41 25.18 -11.19
N PRO A 97 19.22 26.04 -12.21
CA PRO A 97 20.07 26.06 -13.39
C PRO A 97 21.56 26.22 -13.08
#